data_AF-A0A938CR39-F1
#
_entry.id   AF-A0A938CR39-F1
#
_cell.length_a   1.000
_cell.length_b   1.000
_cell.length_c   1.000
_cell.angle_alpha   90.00
_cell.angle_beta   90.00
_cell.angle_gamma   90.00
#
_symmetry.space_group_name_H-M   'P 1'
#
loop_
_entity.id
_entity.type
_entity.pdbx_description
1 polymer ?
#
loop_
_entity_poly.entity_id
_entity_poly.type
_entity_poly.pdbx_seq_one_letter_code
_entity_poly.pdbx_strand_id
1 'polypeptide(L)' 'MGSQSDWPTMKHAADTLAALDVGAETFIVSAHRTPERLFEFAKSAKSKGFKVIIAGAGGAAHLPG' A
#
# COMPACT_ATOMS: atom_id res chain seq x y z
N MET A 1 -0.65 1.49 -2.88
CA MET A 1 -0.53 1.31 -4.35
C MET A 1 0.02 2.58 -4.98
N GLY A 2 0.59 2.50 -6.18
CA GLY A 2 1.30 3.61 -6.83
C GLY A 2 0.40 4.66 -7.49
N SER A 3 -0.82 4.28 -7.86
CA SER A 3 -1.77 5.07 -8.64
C SER A 3 -3.21 4.74 -8.28
N GLN A 4 -4.14 5.69 -8.49
CA GLN A 4 -5.59 5.40 -8.41
C GLN A 4 -6.02 4.33 -9.43
N SER A 5 -5.33 4.26 -10.58
CA SER A 5 -5.57 3.24 -11.60
C SER A 5 -5.31 1.82 -11.12
N ASP A 6 -4.57 1.62 -10.03
CA ASP A 6 -4.32 0.30 -9.44
C ASP A 6 -5.50 -0.19 -8.58
N TRP A 7 -6.41 0.71 -8.19
CA TRP A 7 -7.50 0.43 -7.25
C TRP A 7 -8.44 -0.70 -7.70
N PRO A 8 -8.88 -0.80 -8.97
CA PRO A 8 -9.74 -1.88 -9.42
C PRO A 8 -9.17 -3.28 -9.11
N THR A 9 -7.85 -3.44 -9.10
CA THR A 9 -7.14 -4.68 -8.72
C THR A 9 -6.94 -4.75 -7.21
N MET A 10 -6.43 -3.69 -6.59
CA MET A 10 -6.09 -3.69 -5.16
C MET A 10 -7.31 -3.79 -4.24
N LYS A 11 -8.50 -3.39 -4.70
CA LYS A 11 -9.75 -3.53 -3.93
C LYS A 11 -10.03 -4.97 -3.52
N HIS A 12 -9.60 -5.95 -4.33
CA HIS A 12 -9.79 -7.36 -3.99
C HIS A 12 -9.09 -7.75 -2.68
N ALA A 13 -7.93 -7.16 -2.39
CA ALA A 13 -7.26 -7.36 -1.12
C ALA A 13 -8.02 -6.68 0.03
N ALA A 14 -8.49 -5.45 -0.17
CA ALA A 14 -9.28 -4.72 0.84
C ALA A 14 -10.59 -5.46 1.17
N ASP A 15 -11.33 -5.90 0.15
CA ASP A 15 -12.59 -6.65 0.29
C ASP A 15 -12.35 -7.99 1.01
N THR A 16 -11.25 -8.69 0.70
CA THR A 16 -10.89 -9.94 1.38
C THR A 16 -10.56 -9.70 2.85
N LEU A 17 -9.78 -8.66 3.17
CA LEU A 17 -9.45 -8.31 4.56
C LEU A 17 -10.72 -7.92 5.34
N ALA A 18 -11.62 -7.16 4.74
CA ALA A 18 -12.89 -6.80 5.34
C ALA A 18 -13.78 -8.04 5.61
N ALA A 19 -13.84 -8.99 4.67
CA ALA A 19 -14.59 -10.24 4.86
C ALA A 19 -14.01 -11.14 5.98
N LEU A 20 -12.74 -10.97 6.31
CA LEU A 20 -12.05 -11.68 7.39
C LEU A 20 -12.04 -10.88 8.71
N ASP A 21 -12.72 -9.74 8.78
CA ASP A 21 -12.70 -8.81 9.91
C ASP A 21 -11.29 -8.33 10.31
N VAL A 22 -10.44 -8.11 9.30
CA VAL A 22 -9.08 -7.58 9.48
C VAL A 22 -9.07 -6.11 9.10
N GLY A 23 -8.91 -5.24 10.11
CA GLY A 23 -8.77 -3.79 9.90
C GLY A 23 -7.58 -3.44 9.00
N ALA A 24 -7.81 -2.62 7.97
CA ALA A 24 -6.80 -2.22 7.02
C ALA A 24 -6.99 -0.76 6.57
N GLU A 25 -5.88 -0.10 6.22
CA GLU A 25 -5.87 1.25 5.66
C GLU A 25 -5.30 1.23 4.23
N THR A 26 -5.89 2.04 3.34
CA THR A 26 -5.48 2.11 1.94
C THR A 26 -4.82 3.45 1.62
N PHE A 27 -3.64 3.40 1.01
CA PHE A 27 -2.88 4.60 0.63
C PHE A 27 -2.45 4.59 -0.83
N ILE A 28 -2.41 5.78 -1.42
CA ILE A 28 -1.76 6.04 -2.71
C ILE A 28 -0.37 6.63 -2.43
N VAL A 29 0.67 5.85 -2.72
CA VAL A 29 2.07 6.18 -2.48
C VAL A 29 2.88 5.67 -3.66
N SER A 30 3.56 6.56 -4.37
CA SER A 30 4.35 6.23 -5.56
C SER A 30 5.85 6.25 -5.24
N ALA A 31 6.56 5.17 -5.55
CA ALA A 31 8.00 5.09 -5.39
C ALA A 31 8.76 6.10 -6.27
N HIS A 32 8.23 6.42 -7.46
CA HIS A 32 8.92 7.31 -8.41
C HIS A 32 8.44 8.76 -8.33
N ARG A 33 7.17 9.01 -7.98
CA ARG A 33 6.60 10.37 -7.94
C ARG A 33 6.63 11.00 -6.56
N THR A 34 6.56 10.20 -5.50
CA THR A 34 6.51 10.67 -4.11
C THR A 34 7.43 9.83 -3.22
N PRO A 35 8.75 9.76 -3.53
CA PRO A 35 9.68 8.90 -2.79
C PRO A 35 9.77 9.26 -1.30
N GLU A 36 9.70 10.55 -0.94
CA GLU A 36 9.73 10.99 0.46
C GLU A 36 8.56 10.42 1.26
N ARG A 37 7.33 10.53 0.73
CA ARG A 37 6.12 9.95 1.34
C ARG A 37 6.25 8.43 1.51
N LEU A 38 6.89 7.73 0.57
CA LEU A 38 7.18 6.30 0.69
C LEU A 38 8.10 6.03 1.88
N PHE A 39 9.21 6.75 1.99
CA PHE A 39 10.15 6.58 3.09
C PHE A 39 9.53 6.91 4.45
N GLU A 40 8.75 7.98 4.53
CA GLU A 40 8.03 8.36 5.76
C GLU A 40 7.02 7.29 6.18
N PHE A 41 6.25 6.76 5.23
CA PHE A 41 5.32 5.66 5.50
C PHE A 41 6.10 4.43 6.00
N ALA A 42 7.12 3.98 5.27
CA ALA A 42 7.88 2.78 5.61
C ALA A 42 8.55 2.87 6.99
N LYS A 43 9.17 4.02 7.31
CA LYS A 43 9.82 4.25 8.62
C LYS A 43 8.83 4.30 9.77
N SER A 44 7.62 4.82 9.55
CA SER A 44 6.60 4.98 10.60
C SER A 44 5.61 3.81 10.71
N ALA A 45 5.55 2.91 9.73
CA ALA A 45 4.51 1.88 9.66
C ALA A 45 4.50 0.98 10.91
N LYS A 46 5.67 0.48 11.33
CA LYS A 46 5.78 -0.41 12.49
C LYS A 46 5.37 0.29 13.79
N SER A 47 5.78 1.55 14.00
CA SER A 47 5.44 2.31 15.21
C SER A 47 3.96 2.69 15.26
N LYS A 48 3.33 2.88 14.09
CA LYS A 48 1.87 3.07 13.95
C LYS A 48 1.06 1.78 14.13
N GLY A 49 1.71 0.64 14.35
CA GLY A 49 1.05 -0.63 14.65
C GLY A 49 0.74 -1.51 13.45
N PHE A 50 1.08 -1.10 12.22
CA PHE A 50 0.92 -1.94 11.03
C PHE A 50 1.75 -3.22 11.18
N LYS A 51 1.12 -4.38 10.88
CA LYS A 51 1.74 -5.70 10.98
C LYS A 51 2.13 -6.27 9.61
N VAL A 52 1.37 -5.93 8.57
CA VAL A 52 1.55 -6.39 7.20
C VAL A 52 1.36 -5.20 6.26
N ILE A 53 2.15 -5.14 5.18
CA ILE A 53 2.01 -4.15 4.12
C ILE A 53 1.73 -4.90 2.81
N ILE A 54 0.67 -4.50 2.11
CA ILE A 54 0.35 -4.99 0.76
C ILE A 54 0.61 -3.85 -0.23
N ALA A 55 1.62 -4.01 -1.09
CA ALA A 55 2.06 -2.99 -2.04
C ALA A 55 1.82 -3.43 -3.49
N GLY A 56 0.92 -2.75 -4.19
CA GLY A 56 0.67 -2.95 -5.63
C GLY A 56 1.41 -1.91 -6.50
N ALA A 57 2.12 -2.38 -7.52
CA ALA A 57 2.77 -1.58 -8.55
C ALA A 57 2.89 -2.37 -9.88
N GLY A 58 2.99 -1.67 -11.00
CA GLY A 58 3.21 -2.24 -12.33
C GLY A 58 4.42 -1.62 -13.05
N GLY A 59 4.90 -2.25 -14.12
CA GLY A 59 6.09 -1.81 -14.87
C GLY A 59 7.38 -2.01 -14.05
N ALA A 60 8.17 -0.94 -13.88
CA ALA A 60 9.32 -0.93 -12.96
C ALA A 60 8.85 -0.90 -11.49
N ALA A 61 8.37 -2.04 -11.00
CA ALA A 61 7.60 -2.17 -9.76
C ALA A 61 8.46 -2.04 -8.48
N HIS A 62 8.89 -0.82 -8.15
CA HIS A 62 9.77 -0.53 -7.00
C HIS A 62 9.02 -0.14 -5.72
N LEU A 63 7.69 -0.18 -5.70
CA LEU A 63 6.94 0.13 -4.48
C LEU A 63 7.09 -0.94 -3.39
N PRO A 64 7.10 -2.25 -3.69
CA PRO A 64 7.17 -3.28 -2.64
C PRO A 64 8.56 -3.48 -2.03
N GLY A 65 9.63 -3.23 -2.81
CA GLY A 65 11.02 -3.40 -2.39
C GLY A 65 11.57 -2.15 -1.73
#